data_AF-A0A3E0WIL8-F1
#
_entry.id   AF-A0A3E0WIL8-F1
#
_cell.length_a   1.000
_cell.length_b   1.000
_cell.length_c   1.000
_cell.angle_alpha   90.00
_cell.angle_beta   90.00
_cell.angle_gamma   90.00
#
_symmetry.space_group_name_H-M   'P 1'
#
loop_
_entity.id
_entity.type
_entity.pdbx_description
1 polymer ?
#
loop_
_entity_poly.entity_id
_entity_poly.type
_entity_poly.pdbx_seq_one_letter_code
_entity_poly.pdbx_strand_id
1 'polypeptide(L)'
;MYTCYFCNSSITEAFVGSKNEGKVYSCFKCFIQTLKPFKFDEEFVYYPMFGIRKIQPEDSIAFYGKGGNELARVYLKSYNEGFLGYLKEAIIQDKEIPTEDIKLVIEPYNIRLKE
;
A
#
# COMPACT_ATOMS: atom_id res chain seq x y z
N MET A 1 -9.84 0.75 18.71
CA MET A 1 -9.11 -0.52 18.56
C MET A 1 -9.91 -1.41 17.63
N TYR A 2 -9.29 -1.99 16.59
CA TYR A 2 -9.97 -2.76 15.54
C TYR A 2 -9.67 -4.26 15.64
N THR A 3 -10.51 -5.09 15.03
CA THR A 3 -10.28 -6.54 14.87
C THR A 3 -9.95 -6.85 13.42
N CYS A 4 -8.81 -7.52 13.17
CA CYS A 4 -8.47 -7.97 11.83
C CYS A 4 -9.45 -9.05 11.36
N TYR A 5 -10.13 -8.81 10.24
CA TYR A 5 -11.11 -9.72 9.64
C TYR A 5 -10.52 -11.09 9.26
N PHE A 6 -9.23 -11.15 8.90
CA PHE A 6 -8.61 -12.37 8.37
C PHE A 6 -7.99 -13.26 9.45
N CYS A 7 -7.51 -12.69 10.56
CA CYS A 7 -6.80 -13.45 11.60
C CYS A 7 -7.32 -13.21 13.02
N ASN A 8 -8.38 -12.42 13.19
CA ASN A 8 -9.03 -12.09 14.46
C ASN A 8 -8.11 -11.43 15.51
N SER A 9 -6.92 -10.93 15.12
CA SER A 9 -6.04 -10.19 16.02
C SER A 9 -6.60 -8.80 16.32
N SER A 10 -6.41 -8.34 17.55
CA SER A 10 -6.64 -6.94 17.90
C SER A 10 -5.51 -6.06 17.36
N ILE A 11 -5.86 -4.93 16.73
CA ILE A 11 -4.92 -3.99 16.09
C ILE A 11 -5.30 -2.54 16.38
N THR A 12 -4.29 -1.68 16.46
CA THR A 12 -4.43 -0.23 16.66
C THR A 12 -4.44 0.53 15.33
N GLU A 13 -3.64 0.07 14.36
CA GLU A 13 -3.64 0.55 12.99
C GLU A 13 -4.31 -0.47 12.07
N ALA A 14 -5.24 -0.02 11.24
CA ALA A 14 -6.03 -0.90 10.38
C ALA A 14 -6.04 -0.44 8.93
N PHE A 15 -5.91 -1.42 8.02
CA PHE A 15 -6.19 -1.26 6.61
C PHE A 15 -7.68 -1.51 6.35
N VAL A 16 -8.36 -0.55 5.73
CA VAL A 16 -9.80 -0.54 5.50
C VAL A 16 -10.12 -0.96 4.07
N GLY A 17 -10.83 -2.07 3.92
CA GLY A 17 -11.40 -2.48 2.64
C GLY A 17 -12.92 -2.54 2.69
N SER A 18 -13.53 -2.89 1.55
CA SER A 18 -14.94 -3.23 1.46
C SER A 18 -15.10 -4.67 0.98
N LYS A 19 -16.00 -5.44 1.62
CA LYS A 19 -16.41 -6.79 1.21
C LYS A 19 -17.90 -6.95 1.46
N ASN A 20 -18.67 -7.40 0.46
CA ASN A 20 -20.12 -7.62 0.57
C ASN A 20 -20.85 -6.44 1.24
N GLU A 21 -20.58 -5.21 0.76
CA GLU A 21 -21.16 -3.95 1.27
C GLU A 21 -20.75 -3.54 2.70
N GLY A 22 -19.99 -4.36 3.43
CA GLY A 22 -19.43 -4.04 4.74
C GLY A 22 -17.98 -3.56 4.70
N LYS A 23 -17.59 -2.71 5.68
CA LYS A 23 -16.19 -2.36 5.92
C LYS A 23 -15.46 -3.53 6.57
N VAL A 24 -14.26 -3.82 6.08
CA VAL A 24 -13.35 -4.81 6.68
C VAL A 24 -12.08 -4.13 7.15
N TYR A 25 -11.61 -4.49 8.34
CA TYR A 25 -10.35 -4.03 8.90
C TYR A 25 -9.32 -5.15 8.81
N SER A 26 -8.09 -4.84 8.45
CA SER A 26 -7.01 -5.83 8.37
C SER A 26 -5.71 -5.32 8.93
N CYS A 27 -4.93 -6.21 9.56
CA CYS A 27 -3.56 -5.93 9.91
C CYS A 27 -2.68 -5.91 8.66
N PHE A 28 -1.50 -5.30 8.73
CA PHE A 28 -0.57 -5.21 7.61
C PHE A 28 -0.27 -6.58 6.97
N LYS A 29 0.01 -7.60 7.80
CA LYS A 29 0.34 -8.95 7.32
C LYS A 29 -0.77 -9.53 6.45
N CYS A 30 -2.02 -9.38 6.87
CA CYS A 30 -3.16 -9.86 6.10
C CYS A 30 -3.42 -8.97 4.89
N PHE A 31 -3.32 -7.64 5.02
CA PHE A 31 -3.46 -6.69 3.92
C PHE A 31 -2.53 -7.03 2.74
N ILE A 32 -1.25 -7.27 3.00
CA ILE A 32 -0.28 -7.64 1.95
C ILE A 32 -0.69 -8.92 1.20
N GLN A 33 -1.30 -9.90 1.87
CA GLN A 33 -1.77 -11.14 1.23
C GLN A 33 -2.95 -10.89 0.27
N THR A 34 -3.65 -9.77 0.43
CA THR A 34 -4.76 -9.38 -0.44
C THR A 34 -4.29 -8.62 -1.69
N LEU A 35 -3.02 -8.26 -1.77
CA LEU A 35 -2.50 -7.45 -2.84
C LEU A 35 -2.35 -8.27 -4.12
N LYS A 36 -2.71 -7.67 -5.27
CA LYS A 36 -2.41 -8.22 -6.59
C LYS A 36 -1.40 -7.36 -7.33
N PRO A 37 -0.41 -7.97 -8.00
CA PRO A 37 0.52 -7.24 -8.83
C PRO A 37 -0.16 -6.74 -10.10
N PHE A 38 0.21 -5.54 -10.54
CA PHE A 38 -0.11 -4.99 -11.86
C PHE A 38 1.01 -4.04 -12.29
N LYS A 39 1.08 -3.70 -13.58
CA LYS A 39 2.09 -2.75 -14.10
C LYS A 39 1.57 -1.33 -14.02
N PHE A 40 2.37 -0.42 -13.47
CA PHE A 40 2.12 1.02 -13.43
C PHE A 40 3.46 1.74 -13.56
N ASP A 41 3.60 2.68 -14.51
CA ASP A 41 4.85 3.41 -14.74
C ASP A 41 6.07 2.50 -14.94
N GLU A 42 5.91 1.44 -15.74
CA GLU A 42 6.92 0.39 -15.93
C GLU A 42 7.34 -0.39 -14.67
N GLU A 43 6.83 -0.02 -13.49
CA GLU A 43 7.07 -0.67 -12.22
C GLU A 43 6.02 -1.75 -11.91
N PHE A 44 6.45 -2.76 -11.15
CA PHE A 44 5.53 -3.72 -10.55
C PHE A 44 4.95 -3.12 -9.27
N VAL A 45 3.67 -2.74 -9.34
CA VAL A 45 2.94 -2.14 -8.23
C VAL A 45 1.84 -3.08 -7.79
N TYR A 46 1.54 -3.07 -6.50
CA TYR A 46 0.53 -3.91 -5.90
C TYR A 46 -0.74 -3.09 -5.63
N TYR A 47 -1.90 -3.65 -5.93
CA TYR A 47 -3.20 -3.05 -5.64
C TYR A 47 -4.03 -3.94 -4.71
N PRO A 48 -4.70 -3.37 -3.69
CA PRO A 48 -5.52 -4.13 -2.76
C PRO A 48 -6.79 -4.69 -3.42
N MET A 49 -7.07 -5.97 -3.15
CA MET A 49 -8.26 -6.66 -3.67
C MET A 49 -9.54 -6.41 -2.89
N PHE A 50 -9.48 -5.75 -1.73
CA PHE A 50 -10.65 -5.36 -0.96
C PHE A 50 -10.95 -3.89 -1.20
N GLY A 51 -12.20 -3.57 -1.56
CA GLY A 51 -12.57 -2.21 -1.97
C GLY A 51 -12.02 -1.81 -3.35
N ILE A 52 -11.85 -2.77 -4.28
CA ILE A 52 -11.40 -2.47 -5.65
C ILE A 52 -12.29 -1.40 -6.25
N ARG A 53 -11.69 -0.27 -6.56
CA ARG A 53 -12.30 0.80 -7.34
C ARG A 53 -11.33 1.25 -8.41
N LYS A 54 -11.79 2.10 -9.32
CA LYS A 54 -10.88 2.79 -10.22
C LYS A 54 -9.87 3.59 -9.40
N ILE A 55 -8.62 3.56 -9.82
CA ILE A 55 -7.55 4.41 -9.27
C ILE A 55 -7.97 5.87 -9.50
N GLN A 56 -7.85 6.68 -8.47
CA GLN A 56 -8.23 8.10 -8.46
C GLN A 56 -6.99 8.97 -8.17
N PRO A 57 -6.98 10.25 -8.60
CA PRO A 57 -5.88 11.17 -8.30
C PRO A 57 -5.57 11.33 -6.80
N GLU A 58 -6.56 11.14 -5.93
CA GLU A 58 -6.40 11.23 -4.48
C GLU A 58 -5.67 10.03 -3.88
N ASP A 59 -5.54 8.93 -4.64
CA ASP A 59 -4.80 7.75 -4.21
C ASP A 59 -3.31 8.04 -4.12
N SER A 60 -2.57 7.12 -3.52
CA SER A 60 -1.14 7.29 -3.32
C SER A 60 -0.39 5.98 -3.53
N ILE A 61 0.87 6.07 -3.90
CA ILE A 61 1.80 4.96 -3.95
C ILE A 61 2.63 5.00 -2.68
N ALA A 62 2.48 3.99 -1.83
CA ALA A 62 3.27 3.79 -0.64
C ALA A 62 4.39 2.79 -0.93
N PHE A 63 5.60 3.12 -0.48
CA PHE A 63 6.76 2.25 -0.54
C PHE A 63 6.88 1.54 0.80
N TYR A 64 6.71 0.22 0.83
CA TYR A 64 6.87 -0.58 2.03
C TYR A 64 8.19 -1.33 2.03
N GLY A 65 8.90 -1.28 3.15
CA GLY A 65 9.95 -2.24 3.44
C GLY A 65 9.38 -3.61 3.82
N LYS A 66 10.25 -4.61 3.90
CA LYS A 66 9.93 -6.00 4.31
C LYS A 66 9.14 -6.12 5.62
N GLY A 67 9.36 -5.19 6.56
CA GLY A 67 8.69 -5.15 7.86
C GLY A 67 7.33 -4.44 7.87
N GLY A 68 6.90 -3.86 6.74
CA GLY A 68 5.68 -3.07 6.64
C GLY A 68 5.78 -1.63 7.12
N ASN A 69 6.99 -1.18 7.43
CA ASN A 69 7.29 0.22 7.61
C ASN A 69 7.15 0.96 6.27
N GLU A 70 6.44 2.07 6.30
CA GLU A 70 6.37 2.99 5.16
C GLU A 70 7.70 3.72 5.02
N LEU A 71 8.31 3.62 3.84
CA LEU A 71 9.58 4.24 3.49
C LEU A 71 9.35 5.61 2.85
N ALA A 72 8.31 5.74 2.03
CA ALA A 72 7.90 6.95 1.33
C ALA A 72 6.46 6.82 0.82
N ARG A 73 5.86 7.97 0.46
CA ARG A 73 4.54 8.05 -0.17
C ARG A 73 4.51 9.11 -1.26
N VAL A 74 3.90 8.77 -2.38
CA VAL A 74 3.67 9.69 -3.51
C VAL A 74 2.17 9.78 -3.77
N TYR A 75 1.59 10.97 -3.70
CA TYR A 75 0.19 11.16 -4.09
C TYR A 75 0.06 11.19 -5.61
N LEU A 76 -0.92 10.47 -6.16
CA LEU A 76 -1.11 10.37 -7.61
C LEU A 76 -1.48 11.70 -8.26
N LYS A 77 -2.12 12.62 -7.52
CA LYS A 77 -2.42 13.98 -7.98
C LYS A 77 -1.17 14.81 -8.32
N SER A 78 -0.02 14.45 -7.74
CA SER A 78 1.27 15.13 -7.89
C SER A 78 2.31 14.25 -8.58
N TYR A 79 1.88 13.10 -9.09
CA TYR A 79 2.76 12.13 -9.71
C TYR A 79 3.07 12.53 -11.16
N ASN A 80 4.34 12.40 -11.53
CA ASN A 80 4.83 12.54 -12.90
C ASN A 80 5.40 11.19 -13.35
N GLU A 81 5.19 10.84 -14.61
CA GLU A 81 5.72 9.61 -15.22
C GLU A 81 7.25 9.49 -15.05
N GLY A 82 7.74 8.28 -14.76
CA GLY A 82 9.15 7.98 -14.46
C GLY A 82 9.62 8.36 -13.05
N PHE A 83 8.80 9.07 -12.25
CA PHE A 83 9.20 9.50 -10.91
C PHE A 83 9.34 8.34 -9.92
N LEU A 84 8.57 7.26 -10.10
CA LEU A 84 8.56 6.15 -9.14
C LEU A 84 9.85 5.34 -9.17
N GLY A 85 10.36 5.05 -10.36
CA GLY A 85 11.65 4.38 -10.53
C GLY A 85 12.77 5.19 -9.89
N TYR A 86 12.84 6.49 -10.20
CA TYR A 86 13.83 7.40 -9.59
C TYR A 86 13.75 7.43 -8.06
N LEU A 87 12.54 7.57 -7.49
CA LEU A 87 12.37 7.60 -6.04
C LEU A 87 12.75 6.27 -5.39
N LYS A 88 12.43 5.14 -6.04
CA LYS A 88 12.81 3.80 -5.58
C LYS A 88 14.32 3.65 -5.50
N GLU A 89 15.04 4.05 -6.55
CA GLU A 89 16.51 4.04 -6.58
C GLU A 89 17.11 4.93 -5.48
N ALA A 90 16.57 6.13 -5.29
CA ALA A 90 17.01 7.03 -4.23
C ALA A 90 16.81 6.42 -2.83
N ILE A 91 15.68 5.76 -2.58
CA ILE A 91 15.41 5.07 -1.30
C ILE A 91 16.39 3.91 -1.07
N ILE A 92 16.66 3.12 -2.10
CA ILE A 92 17.61 1.99 -2.04
C ILE A 92 19.00 2.48 -1.67
N GLN A 93 19.46 3.56 -2.30
CA GLN A 93 20.77 4.15 -2.04
C GLN A 93 20.86 4.76 -0.64
N ASP A 94 19.85 5.52 -0.22
CA ASP A 94 19.85 6.22 1.07
C ASP A 94 19.73 5.27 2.27
N LYS A 95 18.94 4.20 2.13
CA LYS A 95 18.64 3.28 3.24
C LYS A 95 19.37 1.94 3.18
N GLU A 96 20.19 1.72 2.14
CA GLU A 96 20.90 0.48 1.87
C GLU A 96 19.98 -0.76 1.89
N ILE A 97 18.75 -0.61 1.37
CA ILE A 97 17.73 -1.67 1.33
C ILE A 97 17.80 -2.39 -0.02
N PRO A 98 17.82 -3.74 -0.07
CA PRO A 98 17.74 -4.48 -1.33
C PRO A 98 16.48 -4.14 -2.13
N THR A 99 16.61 -4.06 -3.46
CA THR A 99 15.50 -3.72 -4.37
C THR A 99 14.27 -4.62 -4.17
N GLU A 100 14.51 -5.92 -3.94
CA GLU A 100 13.47 -6.93 -3.72
C GLU A 100 12.73 -6.78 -2.38
N ASP A 101 13.29 -6.04 -1.42
CA ASP A 101 12.70 -5.81 -0.11
C ASP A 101 11.77 -4.57 -0.09
N ILE A 102 11.65 -3.86 -1.21
CA ILE A 102 10.72 -2.74 -1.39
C ILE A 102 9.48 -3.18 -2.19
N LYS A 103 8.30 -2.97 -1.59
CA LYS A 103 7.01 -3.19 -2.25
C LYS A 103 6.32 -1.85 -2.50
N LEU A 104 6.01 -1.57 -3.77
CA LEU A 104 5.20 -0.42 -4.14
C LEU A 104 3.72 -0.84 -4.07
N VAL A 105 2.90 -0.11 -3.32
CA VAL A 105 1.47 -0.40 -3.16
C VAL A 105 0.68 0.85 -3.48
N ILE A 106 -0.25 0.78 -4.44
CA ILE A 106 -1.26 1.83 -4.58
C ILE A 106 -2.29 1.66 -3.48
N GLU A 107 -2.36 2.67 -2.63
CA GLU A 107 -3.29 2.81 -1.55
C GLU A 107 -4.40 3.80 -1.91
N PRO A 108 -5.67 3.35 -1.92
CA PRO A 108 -6.82 4.23 -1.92
C PRO A 108 -6.73 5.24 -0.77
N TYR A 109 -7.09 6.51 -1.01
CA TYR A 109 -6.96 7.60 -0.02
C TYR A 109 -7.61 7.33 1.36
N ASN A 110 -8.53 6.38 1.44
CA ASN A 110 -9.29 6.00 2.64
C ASN A 110 -8.91 4.63 3.21
N ILE A 111 -7.78 4.04 2.80
CA ILE A 111 -7.42 2.67 3.16
C ILE A 111 -6.73 2.54 4.51
N ARG A 112 -6.29 3.62 5.17
CA ARG A 112 -5.63 3.55 6.48
C ARG A 112 -6.39 4.36 7.51
N LEU A 113 -6.72 3.71 8.63
CA LEU A 113 -7.17 4.37 9.85
C LEU A 113 -6.07 4.27 10.90
N LYS A 114 -5.71 5.42 11.46
CA LYS A 114 -4.97 5.54 12.71
C LYS A 114 -5.92 6.15 13.73
N GLU A 115 -6.04 5.52 14.89
CA GLU A 115 -6.67 6.13 16.07
C GLU A 115 -5.72 7.12 16.75
#